data_AF-A0A5N6AHQ4-F1
#
_entry.id   AF-A0A5N6AHQ4-F1
#
_cell.length_a   1.000
_cell.length_b   1.000
_cell.length_c   1.000
_cell.angle_alpha   90.00
_cell.angle_beta   90.00
_cell.angle_gamma   90.00
#
_symmetry.space_group_name_H-M   'P 1'
#
loop_
_entity.id
_entity.type
_entity.pdbx_description
1 polymer ?
#
loop_
_entity_poly.entity_id
_entity_poly.type
_entity_poly.pdbx_seq_one_letter_code
_entity_poly.pdbx_strand_id
1 'polypeptide(L)' 'TTNTERTAALTDYLHTYNYHRSHTALGGQPPISRVNNPAGQYT' A
#
# COMPACT_ATOMS: atom_id res chain seq x y z
N THR A 1 -17.63 -11.87 10.24
CA THR A 1 -16.89 -10.95 9.34
C THR A 1 -17.86 -10.27 8.40
N THR A 2 -18.21 -9.02 8.71
CA THR A 2 -19.07 -8.19 7.86
C THR A 2 -18.26 -7.53 6.73
N ASN A 3 -18.95 -6.98 5.72
CA ASN A 3 -18.26 -6.16 4.70
C ASN A 3 -17.63 -4.92 5.33
N THR A 4 -18.30 -4.30 6.32
CA THR A 4 -17.79 -3.13 7.05
C THR A 4 -16.47 -3.43 7.77
N GLU A 5 -16.40 -4.53 8.51
CA GLU A 5 -15.17 -4.96 9.19
C GLU A 5 -14.02 -5.19 8.19
N ARG A 6 -14.31 -5.81 7.04
CA ARG A 6 -13.31 -6.05 6.00
C ARG A 6 -12.81 -4.76 5.37
N THR A 7 -13.71 -3.81 5.12
CA THR A 7 -13.36 -2.49 4.57
C THR A 7 -12.53 -1.68 5.56
N ALA A 8 -12.85 -1.71 6.85
CA ALA A 8 -12.06 -1.02 7.87
C ALA A 8 -10.62 -1.56 7.94
N ALA A 9 -10.45 -2.88 7.88
CA ALA A 9 -9.12 -3.52 7.89
C ALA A 9 -8.31 -3.27 6.60
N LEU A 10 -8.97 -2.89 5.50
CA LEU A 10 -8.31 -2.72 4.20
C LEU A 10 -7.33 -1.54 4.21
N THR A 11 -7.64 -0.47 4.94
CA THR A 11 -6.80 0.74 5.01
C THR A 11 -5.40 0.41 5.53
N ASP A 12 -5.31 -0.27 6.67
CA ASP A 12 -4.03 -0.64 7.28
C ASP A 12 -3.26 -1.65 6.43
N TYR A 13 -3.98 -2.58 5.81
CA TYR A 13 -3.41 -3.54 4.87
C TYR A 13 -2.78 -2.84 3.66
N LEU A 14 -3.49 -1.89 3.03
CA LEU A 14 -2.99 -1.16 1.87
C LEU A 14 -1.76 -0.31 2.21
N HIS A 15 -1.75 0.34 3.38
CA HIS A 15 -0.58 1.10 3.83
C HIS A 15 0.64 0.18 4.00
N THR A 16 0.48 -0.96 4.67
CA THR A 16 1.57 -1.92 4.86
C THR A 16 2.06 -2.47 3.53
N TYR A 17 1.14 -2.87 2.65
CA TYR A 17 1.48 -3.45 1.35
C TYR A 17 2.20 -2.44 0.45
N ASN A 18 1.67 -1.23 0.31
CA ASN A 18 2.20 -0.24 -0.63
C ASN A 18 3.52 0.38 -0.19
N TYR A 19 3.74 0.53 1.12
CA TYR A 19 4.87 1.29 1.65
C TYR A 19 5.97 0.43 2.29
N HIS A 20 5.65 -0.77 2.79
CA HIS A 20 6.59 -1.55 3.61
C HIS A 20 6.94 -2.91 3.02
N ARG A 21 6.04 -3.50 2.23
CA ARG A 21 6.26 -4.86 1.72
C ARG A 21 7.28 -4.87 0.60
N SER A 22 8.40 -5.57 0.79
CA SER A 22 9.39 -5.79 -0.27
C SER A 22 8.88 -6.70 -1.38
N HIS A 23 9.18 -6.35 -2.64
CA HIS A 23 8.90 -7.17 -3.81
C HIS A 23 10.18 -7.55 -4.55
N THR A 24 10.39 -8.84 -4.80
CA THR A 24 11.57 -9.35 -5.51
C THR A 24 11.66 -8.82 -6.94
N ALA A 25 10.53 -8.71 -7.64
CA ALA A 25 10.44 -8.10 -8.98
C ALA A 25 10.81 -6.60 -9.00
N LEU A 26 10.86 -5.95 -7.83
CA LEU A 26 11.26 -4.55 -7.66
C LEU A 26 12.64 -4.43 -6.99
N GLY A 27 13.43 -5.51 -6.97
CA GLY A 27 14.74 -5.49 -6.31
C GLY A 27 14.66 -5.33 -4.78
N GLY A 28 13.56 -5.77 -4.16
CA GLY A 28 13.33 -5.64 -2.72
C GLY A 28 12.62 -4.35 -2.30
N GLN A 29 12.34 -3.45 -3.24
CA GLN A 29 11.62 -2.21 -2.97
C GLN A 29 10.10 -2.43 -2.81
N PRO A 30 9.42 -1.55 -2.08
CA PRO A 30 7.96 -1.58 -1.97
C PRO A 30 7.28 -1.10 -3.26
N PRO A 31 5.99 -1.43 -3.45
CA PRO A 31 5.24 -1.06 -4.65
C PRO A 31 5.25 0.44 -4.96
N ILE A 32 5.19 1.30 -3.94
CA ILE A 32 5.14 2.74 -4.13
C ILE A 32 6.41 3.30 -4.79
N SER A 33 7.55 2.63 -4.70
CA SER A 33 8.80 3.05 -5.34
C SER A 33 8.71 3.13 -6.88
N ARG A 34 7.63 2.61 -7.48
CA ARG A 34 7.36 2.67 -8.92
C ARG A 34 6.46 3.84 -9.33
N VAL A 35 5.92 4.60 -8.38
CA VAL A 35 4.92 5.64 -8.64
C VAL A 35 5.52 7.02 -8.39
N ASN A 36 5.61 7.83 -9.43
CA ASN A 36 6.19 9.17 -9.35
C ASN A 36 5.28 10.21 -8.68
N ASN A 37 3.96 9.97 -8.66
CA ASN A 37 2.98 10.87 -8.05
C ASN A 37 1.91 10.06 -7.27
N PRO A 38 2.22 9.59 -6.06
CA PRO A 38 1.24 8.90 -5.22
C PRO A 38 0.15 9.85 -4.74
N ALA A 39 -1.08 9.36 -4.68
CA ALA A 39 -2.18 10.09 -4.07
C ALA A 39 -1.83 10.47 -2.61
N GLY A 40 -2.10 11.72 -2.22
CA GLY A 40 -1.82 12.22 -0.87
C GLY A 40 -0.39 12.73 -0.63
N GLN A 41 0.49 12.74 -1.64
CA GLN A 41 1.84 13.32 -1.52
C GLN A 41 1.89 14.83 -1.75
N TYR A 42 0.92 15.38 -2.49
CA TYR A 42 0.78 16.82 -2.70
C TYR A 42 -0.55 17.27 -2.09
N THR A 43 -0.45 18.10 -1.05
CA THR A 43 -1.54 18.85 -0.42
C THR A 43 -1.30 20.33 -0.61
#